data_AF-A0A2U0TA92-F1
#
_entry.id   AF-A0A2U0TA92-F1
#
_cell.length_a   1.000
_cell.length_b   1.000
_cell.length_c   1.000
_cell.angle_alpha   90.00
_cell.angle_beta   90.00
_cell.angle_gamma   90.00
#
_symmetry.space_group_name_H-M   'P 1'
#
loop_
_entity.id
_entity.type
_entity.pdbx_description
1 polymer ?
#
loop_
_entity_poly.entity_id
_entity_poly.type
_entity_poly.pdbx_seq_one_letter_code
_entity_poly.pdbx_strand_id
1 'polypeptide(L)'
;MKNTETAEITETSSKEGDSILIFFGWVFYVGALSCIGYGLTKIFKYKNYGENFSSLNVNAYVGGDAYNYIINGTYSTTYCVIGAVLAIIGSTCFIVNAIDKR
;
A
#
# COMPACT_ATOMS: atom_id res chain seq x y z
N MET A 1 27.55 -15.77 36.15
CA MET A 1 26.10 -16.00 36.21
C MET A 1 25.31 -14.80 35.67
N LYS A 2 25.64 -13.55 36.00
CA LYS A 2 25.07 -12.33 35.38
C LYS A 2 25.21 -12.23 33.85
N ASN A 3 26.27 -12.82 33.31
CA ASN A 3 26.67 -12.77 31.91
C ASN A 3 25.77 -13.62 30.99
N THR A 4 25.22 -14.71 31.52
CA THR A 4 24.36 -15.64 30.75
C THR A 4 22.96 -15.07 30.58
N GLU A 5 22.41 -14.48 31.65
CA GLU A 5 21.10 -13.83 31.66
C GLU A 5 21.07 -12.61 30.73
N THR A 6 22.14 -11.80 30.73
CA THR A 6 22.26 -10.64 29.83
C THR A 6 22.31 -11.05 28.36
N ALA A 7 22.98 -12.16 28.04
CA ALA A 7 23.04 -12.70 26.68
C ALA A 7 21.69 -13.24 26.21
N GLU A 8 20.96 -13.94 27.08
CA GLU A 8 19.64 -14.51 26.78
C GLU A 8 18.59 -13.41 26.54
N ILE A 9 18.63 -12.33 27.34
CA ILE A 9 17.75 -11.16 27.15
C ILE A 9 18.05 -10.46 25.81
N THR A 10 19.34 -10.36 25.44
CA THR A 10 19.77 -9.70 24.19
C THR A 10 19.34 -10.51 22.95
N GLU A 11 19.48 -11.84 22.99
CA GLU A 11 19.02 -12.70 21.88
C GLU A 11 17.50 -12.75 21.72
N THR A 12 16.77 -12.72 22.84
CA THR A 12 15.31 -12.74 22.81
C THR A 12 14.76 -11.43 22.24
N SER A 13 15.34 -10.30 22.65
CA SER A 13 14.92 -8.97 22.17
C SER A 13 15.26 -8.73 20.70
N SER A 14 16.33 -9.33 20.16
CA SER A 14 16.66 -9.20 18.73
C SER A 14 15.76 -10.05 17.83
N LYS A 15 15.38 -11.27 18.26
CA LYS A 15 14.44 -12.13 17.52
C LYS A 15 13.03 -11.57 17.45
N GLU A 16 12.59 -10.90 18.51
CA GLU A 16 11.29 -10.22 18.54
C GLU A 16 11.28 -9.03 17.57
N GLY A 17 12.36 -8.23 17.55
CA GLY A 17 12.59 -7.13 16.62
C GLY A 17 12.59 -7.54 15.13
N ASP A 18 13.19 -8.68 14.81
CA ASP A 18 13.20 -9.25 13.46
C ASP A 18 11.79 -9.64 12.99
N SER A 19 11.08 -10.38 13.85
CA SER A 19 9.73 -10.87 13.56
C SER A 19 8.75 -9.72 13.33
N ILE A 20 8.89 -8.63 14.08
CA ILE A 20 8.02 -7.46 13.93
C ILE A 20 8.31 -6.65 12.66
N LEU A 21 9.58 -6.46 12.29
CA LEU A 21 9.96 -5.74 11.06
C LEU A 21 9.49 -6.49 9.81
N ILE A 22 9.63 -7.82 9.78
CA ILE A 22 9.11 -8.65 8.69
C ILE A 22 7.59 -8.55 8.59
N PHE A 23 6.90 -8.63 9.72
CA PHE A 23 5.43 -8.50 9.76
C PHE A 23 4.98 -7.14 9.21
N PHE A 24 5.57 -6.04 9.69
CA PHE A 24 5.25 -4.70 9.19
C PHE A 24 5.54 -4.56 7.69
N GLY A 25 6.67 -5.09 7.21
CA GLY A 25 7.01 -5.07 5.79
C GLY A 25 5.91 -5.69 4.92
N TRP A 26 5.37 -6.84 5.32
CA TRP A 26 4.25 -7.48 4.63
C TRP A 26 2.95 -6.67 4.71
N VAL A 27 2.62 -6.10 5.87
CA VAL A 27 1.44 -5.24 6.02
C VAL A 27 1.49 -4.06 5.05
N PHE A 28 2.65 -3.40 4.94
CA PHE A 28 2.84 -2.29 4.01
C PHE A 28 2.74 -2.73 2.54
N TYR A 29 3.27 -3.91 2.18
CA TYR A 29 3.15 -4.44 0.82
C TYR A 29 1.71 -4.83 0.44
N VAL A 30 0.95 -5.42 1.37
CA VAL A 30 -0.48 -5.69 1.16
C VAL A 30 -1.24 -4.37 0.96
N GLY A 31 -0.97 -3.37 1.81
CA GLY A 31 -1.53 -2.03 1.65
C GLY A 31 -1.17 -1.38 0.31
N ALA A 32 0.08 -1.53 -0.15
CA ALA A 32 0.53 -1.02 -1.44
C ALA A 32 -0.25 -1.66 -2.60
N LEU A 33 -0.38 -3.00 -2.60
CA LEU A 33 -1.13 -3.74 -3.61
C LEU A 33 -2.60 -3.35 -3.63
N SER A 34 -3.23 -3.20 -2.46
CA SER A 34 -4.61 -2.73 -2.34
C SER A 34 -4.80 -1.32 -2.90
N CYS A 35 -3.88 -0.38 -2.58
CA CYS A 35 -3.96 0.99 -3.09
C CYS A 35 -3.81 1.04 -4.61
N ILE A 36 -2.78 0.40 -5.16
CA ILE A 36 -2.56 0.34 -6.62
C ILE A 36 -3.77 -0.29 -7.30
N GLY A 37 -4.24 -1.44 -6.80
CA GLY A 37 -5.43 -2.11 -7.32
C GLY A 37 -6.64 -1.20 -7.36
N TYR A 38 -6.93 -0.49 -6.25
CA TYR A 38 -8.04 0.46 -6.18
C TYR A 38 -7.87 1.63 -7.15
N GLY A 39 -6.67 2.21 -7.24
CA GLY A 39 -6.34 3.26 -8.20
C GLY A 39 -6.58 2.85 -9.64
N LEU A 40 -6.19 1.62 -10.01
CA LEU A 40 -6.42 1.08 -11.36
C LEU A 40 -7.91 0.86 -11.66
N THR A 41 -8.73 0.54 -10.66
CA THR A 41 -10.19 0.41 -10.87
C THR A 41 -10.84 1.70 -11.34
N LYS A 42 -10.29 2.87 -10.98
CA LYS A 42 -10.81 4.17 -11.42
C LYS A 42 -10.68 4.36 -12.92
N ILE A 43 -9.62 3.82 -13.54
CA ILE A 43 -9.40 3.90 -14.99
C ILE A 43 -10.13 2.78 -15.72
N PHE A 44 -9.98 1.53 -15.27
CA PHE A 44 -10.46 0.38 -16.04
C PHE A 44 -11.95 0.07 -15.90
N LYS A 45 -12.62 0.58 -14.87
CA LYS A 45 -14.06 0.36 -14.65
C LYS A 45 -14.92 1.57 -14.98
N TYR A 46 -14.41 2.54 -15.72
CA TYR A 46 -15.18 3.70 -16.14
C TYR A 46 -16.35 3.30 -17.05
N LYS A 47 -17.56 3.72 -16.69
CA LYS A 47 -18.79 3.55 -17.48
C LYS A 47 -19.68 4.77 -17.33
N ASN A 48 -20.11 5.33 -18.46
CA ASN A 48 -21.06 6.43 -18.52
C ASN A 48 -22.21 6.05 -19.46
N TYR A 49 -23.41 5.95 -18.91
CA TYR A 49 -24.66 5.62 -19.61
C TYR A 49 -25.53 6.86 -19.88
N GLY A 50 -25.01 8.06 -19.59
CA GLY A 50 -25.72 9.34 -19.76
C GLY A 50 -26.76 9.61 -18.67
N GLU A 51 -27.48 10.72 -18.80
CA GLU A 51 -28.39 11.23 -17.75
C GLU A 51 -29.59 10.30 -17.50
N ASN A 52 -30.15 9.73 -18.56
CA ASN A 52 -31.30 8.84 -18.49
C ASN A 52 -31.05 7.56 -17.68
N PHE A 53 -29.78 7.16 -17.53
CA PHE A 53 -29.36 5.95 -16.84
C PHE A 53 -28.23 6.23 -15.83
N SER A 54 -28.28 7.40 -15.19
CA SER A 54 -27.23 7.88 -14.29
C SER A 54 -26.94 6.94 -13.10
N SER A 55 -27.92 6.16 -12.64
CA SER A 55 -27.74 5.17 -11.56
C SER A 55 -26.83 3.99 -11.94
N LEU A 56 -26.62 3.74 -13.24
CA LEU A 56 -25.72 2.69 -13.75
C LEU A 56 -24.30 3.21 -13.99
N ASN A 57 -24.06 4.51 -13.84
CA ASN A 57 -22.75 5.10 -14.03
C ASN A 57 -21.75 4.60 -13.01
N VAL A 58 -20.53 4.31 -13.47
CA VAL A 58 -19.43 3.86 -12.62
C VAL A 58 -18.24 4.76 -12.87
N ASN A 59 -17.79 5.43 -11.80
CA ASN A 59 -16.72 6.42 -11.86
C ASN A 59 -17.01 7.57 -12.85
N ALA A 60 -18.29 7.86 -13.14
CA ALA A 60 -18.70 9.08 -13.82
C ALA A 60 -19.31 10.03 -12.77
N TYR A 61 -18.73 11.22 -12.64
CA TYR A 61 -19.05 12.19 -11.60
C TYR A 61 -19.73 13.44 -12.17
N VAL A 62 -19.42 13.78 -13.43
CA VAL A 62 -19.99 14.90 -14.16
C VAL A 62 -20.41 14.46 -15.56
N GLY A 63 -21.22 15.27 -16.25
CA GLY A 63 -21.80 14.90 -17.55
C GLY A 63 -20.79 14.72 -18.70
N GLY A 64 -19.60 15.32 -18.60
CA GLY A 64 -18.56 15.23 -19.64
C GLY A 64 -17.58 14.07 -19.42
N ASP A 65 -17.41 13.22 -20.44
CA ASP A 65 -16.49 12.08 -20.39
C ASP A 65 -15.04 12.50 -20.15
N ALA A 66 -14.57 13.53 -20.85
CA ALA A 66 -13.21 14.04 -20.71
C ALA A 66 -12.88 14.46 -19.26
N TYR A 67 -13.84 15.11 -18.59
CA TYR A 67 -13.67 15.50 -17.18
C TYR A 67 -13.57 14.28 -16.27
N ASN A 68 -14.41 13.27 -16.49
CA ASN A 68 -14.35 12.05 -15.70
C ASN A 68 -13.04 11.29 -15.90
N TYR A 69 -12.45 11.30 -17.11
CA TYR A 69 -11.13 10.74 -17.36
C TYR A 69 -10.03 11.48 -16.58
N ILE A 70 -10.06 12.81 -16.55
CA ILE A 70 -9.10 13.60 -15.75
C ILE A 70 -9.26 13.28 -14.26
N ILE A 71 -10.49 13.29 -13.74
CA ILE A 71 -10.78 13.01 -12.33
C ILE A 71 -10.34 11.59 -11.95
N ASN A 72 -10.72 10.58 -12.73
CA ASN A 72 -10.28 9.20 -12.50
C ASN A 72 -8.77 9.04 -12.64
N GLY A 73 -8.16 9.75 -13.59
CA GLY A 73 -6.72 9.90 -13.75
C GLY A 73 -6.05 10.35 -12.46
N THR A 74 -6.51 11.48 -11.91
CA THR A 74 -5.98 12.02 -10.65
C THR A 74 -6.16 11.05 -9.48
N TYR A 75 -7.36 10.47 -9.30
CA TYR A 75 -7.56 9.45 -8.26
C TYR A 75 -6.59 8.28 -8.44
N SER A 76 -6.48 7.74 -9.65
CA SER A 76 -5.59 6.62 -9.96
C SER A 76 -4.15 6.95 -9.62
N THR A 77 -3.66 8.12 -10.04
CA THR A 77 -2.32 8.60 -9.72
C THR A 77 -2.11 8.73 -8.21
N THR A 78 -3.03 9.34 -7.47
CA THR A 78 -2.92 9.48 -6.02
C THR A 78 -2.81 8.13 -5.33
N TYR A 79 -3.67 7.18 -5.66
CA TYR A 79 -3.62 5.82 -5.09
C TYR A 79 -2.33 5.08 -5.47
N CYS A 80 -1.86 5.21 -6.71
CA CYS A 80 -0.58 4.62 -7.14
C CYS A 80 0.61 5.24 -6.40
N VAL A 81 0.61 6.55 -6.15
CA VAL A 81 1.65 7.24 -5.37
C VAL A 81 1.65 6.77 -3.93
N ILE A 82 0.48 6.69 -3.28
CA ILE A 82 0.36 6.13 -1.93
C ILE A 82 0.89 4.69 -1.91
N GLY A 83 0.50 3.88 -2.90
CA GLY A 83 0.99 2.50 -3.03
C GLY A 83 2.50 2.42 -3.18
N ALA A 84 3.11 3.29 -3.99
CA ALA A 84 4.56 3.37 -4.14
C ALA A 84 5.25 3.74 -2.82
N VAL A 85 4.73 4.72 -2.08
CA VAL A 85 5.27 5.10 -0.77
C VAL A 85 5.17 3.94 0.23
N LEU A 86 4.04 3.24 0.29
CA LEU A 86 3.88 2.07 1.15
C LEU A 86 4.87 0.95 0.77
N ALA A 87 5.08 0.69 -0.53
CA ALA A 87 6.05 -0.29 -0.99
C ALA A 87 7.49 0.09 -0.62
N ILE A 88 7.84 1.39 -0.68
CA ILE A 88 9.13 1.90 -0.22
C ILE A 88 9.30 1.63 1.28
N ILE A 89 8.32 2.00 2.10
CA ILE A 89 8.36 1.76 3.56
C ILE A 89 8.52 0.27 3.86
N GLY A 90 7.73 -0.59 3.22
CA GLY A 90 7.82 -2.04 3.41
C GLY A 90 9.18 -2.60 2.99
N SER A 91 9.74 -2.12 1.88
CA SER A 91 11.10 -2.46 1.45
C SER A 91 12.15 -2.03 2.48
N THR A 92 12.01 -0.83 3.05
CA THR A 92 12.91 -0.34 4.10
C THR A 92 12.85 -1.23 5.34
N CYS A 93 11.68 -1.69 5.78
CA CYS A 93 11.55 -2.63 6.90
C CYS A 93 12.35 -3.92 6.64
N PHE A 94 12.25 -4.50 5.44
CA PHE A 94 13.01 -5.69 5.08
C PHE A 94 14.52 -5.45 5.00
N ILE A 95 14.94 -4.30 4.45
CA ILE A 95 16.36 -3.93 4.33
C ILE A 95 16.98 -3.74 5.71
N VAL A 96 16.34 -2.99 6.61
CA VAL A 96 16.82 -2.78 7.98
C VAL A 96 16.97 -4.11 8.70
N ASN A 97 15.95 -4.97 8.62
CA ASN A 97 16.01 -6.29 9.22
C ASN A 97 17.15 -7.17 8.65
N ALA A 98 17.42 -7.08 7.35
CA ALA A 98 18.51 -7.81 6.71
C ALA A 98 19.90 -7.29 7.11
N ILE A 99 20.02 -5.99 7.44
CA ILE A 99 21.25 -5.38 7.95
C ILE A 99 21.47 -5.77 9.41
N ASP A 100 20.44 -5.73 10.25
CA ASP A 100 20.54 -6.08 11.68
C ASP A 100 20.92 -7.55 11.91
N LYS A 101 20.70 -8.42 10.92
CA LYS A 101 21.10 -9.84 10.93
C LYS A 101 22.54 -10.11 10.51
N ARG A 102 23.26 -9.12 9.98
CA ARG A 102 24.66 -9.25 9.57
C ARG A 102 25.60 -8.99 10.74
#